data_AF-F4MUX0-F1
#
_entry.id   AF-F4MUX0-F1
#
_cell.length_a   1.000
_cell.length_b   1.000
_cell.length_c   1.000
_cell.angle_alpha   90.00
_cell.angle_beta   90.00
_cell.angle_gamma   90.00
#
_symmetry.space_group_name_H-M   'P 1'
#
loop_
_entity.id
_entity.type
_entity.pdbx_description
1 polymer ?
#
loop_
_entity_poly.entity_id
_entity_poly.type
_entity_poly.pdbx_seq_one_letter_code
_entity_poly.pdbx_strand_id
1 'polypeptide(L)'
;MINLRLARLQLQLKKPDEALKTLDAVQGDGWTAMAQDVRGDALLSKGDTAGARAAYSKGVESNASQALQALLRMKLNNLSS
;
A
#
# COMPACT_ATOMS: atom_id res chain seq x y z
N MET A 1 -11.00 3.36 -8.85
CA MET A 1 -11.51 3.33 -7.46
C MET A 1 -11.97 1.94 -7.00
N ILE A 2 -12.72 1.16 -7.82
CA ILE A 2 -13.24 -0.18 -7.43
C ILE A 2 -12.10 -1.15 -7.02
N ASN A 3 -11.02 -1.19 -7.80
CA ASN A 3 -9.89 -2.09 -7.55
C ASN A 3 -9.19 -1.84 -6.20
N LEU A 4 -9.11 -0.59 -5.75
CA LEU A 4 -8.45 -0.27 -4.46
C LEU A 4 -9.27 -0.73 -3.26
N ARG A 5 -10.61 -0.63 -3.35
CA ARG A 5 -11.51 -1.18 -2.33
C ARG A 5 -11.47 -2.70 -2.34
N LEU A 6 -11.47 -3.32 -3.53
CA LEU A 6 -11.35 -4.78 -3.67
C LEU A 6 -10.03 -5.30 -3.08
N ALA A 7 -8.90 -4.65 -3.35
CA ALA A 7 -7.60 -5.04 -2.80
C ALA A 7 -7.60 -5.01 -1.27
N ARG A 8 -8.21 -3.98 -0.65
CA ARG A 8 -8.36 -3.93 0.82
C ARG A 8 -9.23 -5.05 1.38
N LEU A 9 -10.33 -5.39 0.70
CA LEU A 9 -11.16 -6.53 1.09
C LEU A 9 -10.40 -7.86 0.96
N GLN A 10 -9.63 -8.04 -0.10
CA GLN A 10 -8.77 -9.21 -0.28
C GLN A 10 -7.76 -9.36 0.85
N LEU A 11 -7.18 -8.25 1.36
CA LEU A 11 -6.32 -8.29 2.54
C LEU A 11 -7.05 -8.73 3.81
N GLN A 12 -8.27 -8.22 4.04
CA GLN A 12 -9.09 -8.66 5.18
C GLN A 12 -9.45 -10.15 5.08
N LEU A 13 -9.59 -10.67 3.87
CA LEU A 13 -9.81 -12.09 3.58
C LEU A 13 -8.52 -12.93 3.61
N LYS A 14 -7.39 -12.37 4.05
CA LYS A 14 -6.06 -13.02 4.06
C LYS A 14 -5.60 -13.51 2.69
N LYS A 15 -5.94 -12.75 1.64
CA LYS A 15 -5.57 -13.01 0.24
C LYS A 15 -4.62 -11.93 -0.30
N PRO A 16 -3.39 -11.81 0.24
CA PRO A 16 -2.46 -10.75 -0.15
C PRO A 16 -2.01 -10.85 -1.61
N ASP A 17 -1.88 -12.05 -2.17
CA ASP A 17 -1.51 -12.21 -3.59
C ASP A 17 -2.59 -11.71 -4.54
N GLU A 18 -3.86 -11.94 -4.21
CA GLU A 18 -4.97 -11.39 -4.98
C GLU A 18 -5.02 -9.87 -4.86
N ALA A 19 -4.79 -9.34 -3.65
CA ALA A 19 -4.73 -7.90 -3.42
C ALA A 19 -3.64 -7.24 -4.28
N LEU A 20 -2.44 -7.83 -4.33
CA LEU A 20 -1.34 -7.32 -5.15
C LEU A 20 -1.68 -7.28 -6.64
N LYS A 21 -2.27 -8.36 -7.17
CA LYS A 21 -2.73 -8.41 -8.58
C LYS A 21 -3.81 -7.36 -8.86
N THR A 22 -4.76 -7.18 -7.96
CA THR A 22 -5.81 -6.16 -8.08
C THR A 22 -5.21 -4.75 -8.10
N LEU A 23 -4.14 -4.51 -7.34
CA LEU A 23 -3.45 -3.22 -7.30
C LEU A 23 -2.70 -2.89 -8.59
N ASP A 24 -2.27 -3.89 -9.38
CA ASP A 24 -1.64 -3.64 -10.68
C ASP A 24 -2.62 -3.01 -11.69
N ALA A 25 -3.91 -3.21 -11.49
CA ALA A 25 -4.97 -2.57 -12.26
C ALA A 25 -5.38 -1.18 -11.73
N VAL A 26 -4.71 -0.66 -10.69
CA VAL A 26 -4.93 0.72 -10.19
C VAL A 26 -3.98 1.66 -10.92
N GLN A 27 -4.55 2.50 -11.78
CA GLN A 27 -3.83 3.51 -12.55
C GLN A 27 -4.30 4.93 -12.20
N GLY A 28 -3.44 5.91 -12.49
CA GLY A 28 -3.70 7.33 -12.29
C GLY A 28 -3.00 7.91 -11.07
N ASP A 29 -2.37 9.07 -11.27
CA ASP A 29 -1.44 9.69 -10.31
C ASP A 29 -2.08 9.98 -8.94
N GLY A 30 -3.38 10.30 -8.92
CA GLY A 30 -4.14 10.55 -7.70
C GLY A 30 -4.36 9.32 -6.81
N TRP A 31 -4.13 8.11 -7.33
CA TRP A 31 -4.32 6.84 -6.61
C TRP A 31 -3.00 6.22 -6.14
N THR A 32 -1.86 6.73 -6.61
CA THR A 32 -0.55 6.11 -6.41
C THR A 32 -0.24 5.89 -4.94
N ALA A 33 -0.34 6.90 -4.07
CA ALA A 33 -0.08 6.71 -2.63
C ALA A 33 -1.03 5.70 -1.98
N MET A 34 -2.32 5.75 -2.31
CA MET A 34 -3.29 4.82 -1.72
C MET A 34 -3.04 3.39 -2.20
N ALA A 35 -2.62 3.20 -3.45
CA ALA A 35 -2.27 1.89 -3.98
C ALA A 35 -0.99 1.35 -3.32
N GLN A 36 0.00 2.22 -3.12
CA GLN A 36 1.24 1.87 -2.42
C GLN A 36 1.02 1.56 -0.92
N ASP A 37 0.10 2.26 -0.25
CA ASP A 37 -0.32 1.96 1.11
C ASP A 37 -0.86 0.53 1.22
N VAL A 38 -1.85 0.18 0.39
CA VAL A 38 -2.44 -1.17 0.40
C VAL A 38 -1.41 -2.22 -0.04
N ARG A 39 -0.52 -1.89 -0.98
CA ARG A 39 0.56 -2.78 -1.41
C ARG A 39 1.53 -3.07 -0.28
N GLY A 40 1.90 -2.06 0.51
CA GLY A 40 2.77 -2.26 1.66
C GLY A 40 2.12 -3.12 2.74
N ASP A 41 0.83 -2.92 3.02
CA ASP A 41 0.08 -3.76 3.95
C ASP A 41 0.03 -5.22 3.47
N ALA A 42 -0.18 -5.42 2.17
CA ALA A 42 -0.19 -6.74 1.54
C ALA A 42 1.14 -7.47 1.72
N LEU A 43 2.24 -6.80 1.41
CA LEU A 43 3.59 -7.36 1.50
C LEU A 43 3.97 -7.64 2.95
N LEU A 44 3.63 -6.74 3.88
CA LEU A 44 3.84 -6.94 5.30
C LEU A 44 3.07 -8.16 5.82
N SER A 45 1.83 -8.36 5.38
CA SER A 45 1.04 -9.53 5.76
C SER A 45 1.64 -10.86 5.28
N LYS A 46 2.47 -10.81 4.24
CA LYS A 46 3.25 -11.96 3.73
C LYS A 46 4.62 -12.13 4.42
N GLY A 47 5.00 -11.23 5.33
CA GLY A 47 6.33 -11.20 5.93
C GLY A 47 7.40 -10.49 5.09
N ASP A 48 7.03 -9.92 3.94
CA ASP A 48 7.96 -9.16 3.09
C ASP A 48 8.07 -7.70 3.56
N THR A 49 8.84 -7.51 4.62
CA THR A 49 9.11 -6.19 5.21
C THR A 49 9.90 -5.27 4.28
N ALA A 50 10.81 -5.82 3.47
CA ALA A 50 11.58 -5.06 2.49
C ALA A 50 10.66 -4.51 1.38
N GLY A 51 9.79 -5.37 0.83
CA GLY A 51 8.78 -4.97 -0.13
C GLY A 51 7.79 -3.96 0.45
N ALA A 52 7.34 -4.17 1.69
CA ALA A 52 6.44 -3.23 2.37
C ALA A 52 7.06 -1.84 2.52
N ARG A 53 8.33 -1.78 2.95
CA ARG A 53 9.09 -0.53 3.06
C ARG A 53 9.20 0.17 1.72
N ALA A 54 9.57 -0.55 0.66
CA ALA A 54 9.68 0.01 -0.68
C ALA A 54 8.35 0.57 -1.19
N ALA A 55 7.23 -0.12 -0.91
CA ALA A 55 5.90 0.35 -1.29
C ALA A 55 5.56 1.65 -0.55
N TYR A 56 5.65 1.68 0.78
CA TYR A 56 5.31 2.89 1.55
C TYR A 56 6.19 4.10 1.18
N SER A 57 7.50 3.90 0.96
CA SER A 57 8.39 4.98 0.50
C SER A 57 7.91 5.59 -0.82
N LYS A 58 7.57 4.75 -1.81
CA LYS A 58 6.99 5.23 -3.07
C LYS A 58 5.69 6.00 -2.88
N GLY A 59 4.87 5.60 -1.90
CA GLY A 59 3.65 6.33 -1.57
C GLY A 59 3.94 7.71 -0.97
N VAL A 60 4.94 7.82 -0.08
CA VAL A 60 5.39 9.10 0.50
C VAL A 60 5.90 10.06 -0.57
N GLU A 61 6.63 9.55 -1.56
CA GLU A 61 7.21 10.34 -2.65
C GLU A 61 6.20 10.82 -3.70
N SER A 62 4.95 10.34 -3.64
CA SER A 62 3.90 10.75 -4.57
C SER A 62 3.23 12.07 -4.18
N ASN A 63 2.49 12.68 -5.12
CA ASN A 63 1.70 13.92 -4.94
C ASN A 63 0.43 13.71 -4.08
N ALA A 64 0.51 12.87 -3.06
CA ALA A 64 -0.58 12.62 -2.12
C ALA A 64 -0.81 13.80 -1.16
N SER A 65 -1.95 13.77 -0.47
CA SER A 65 -2.21 14.71 0.61
C SER A 65 -1.18 14.54 1.74
N GLN A 66 -0.89 15.64 2.45
CA GLN A 66 0.03 15.63 3.58
C GLN A 66 -0.39 14.60 4.66
N ALA A 67 -1.70 14.44 4.89
CA ALA A 67 -2.23 13.44 5.82
C ALA A 67 -1.87 12.00 5.43
N LEU A 68 -1.97 11.67 4.13
CA LEU A 68 -1.62 10.33 3.64
C LEU A 68 -0.11 10.09 3.68
N GLN A 69 0.69 11.10 3.33
CA GLN A 69 2.15 11.02 3.47
C GLN A 69 2.57 10.81 4.95
N ALA A 70 1.93 11.50 5.90
CA ALA A 70 2.19 11.34 7.33
C ALA A 70 1.86 9.92 7.81
N LEU A 71 0.72 9.36 7.38
CA LEU A 71 0.35 7.98 7.68
C LEU A 71 1.37 6.97 7.16
N LEU A 72 1.82 7.13 5.92
CA LEU A 72 2.81 6.24 5.31
C LEU A 72 4.17 6.31 6.01
N ARG A 73 4.60 7.51 6.42
CA ARG A 73 5.81 7.68 7.24
C ARG A 73 5.70 6.99 8.60
N MET A 74 4.54 7.07 9.24
CA MET A 74 4.29 6.33 10.49
C MET A 74 4.41 4.82 10.28
N LYS A 75 3.82 4.28 9.20
CA LYS A 75 3.96 2.85 8.86
C LYS A 75 5.40 2.45 8.57
N LEU A 76 6.18 3.29 7.89
CA LEU A 76 7.62 3.08 7.67
C LEU A 76 8.41 3.01 8.98
N ASN A 77 8.14 3.92 9.91
CA ASN A 77 8.83 3.93 11.21
C ASN A 77 8.52 2.66 12.03
N ASN A 78 7.27 2.19 11.97
CA ASN A 78 6.85 0.96 12.64
C ASN A 78 7.48 -0.31 12.03
N LEU A 79 7.92 -0.29 10.76
CA LEU A 79 8.63 -1.40 10.12
C LEU A 79 10.12 -1.49 10.49
N SER A 80 10.70 -0.41 11.00
CA SER A 80 12.09 -0.36 11.46
C SER A 80 12.24 -0.59 12.97
N SER A 81 11.11 -0.69 13.68
CA SER A 81 11.03 -0.94 15.12
C SER A 81 10.93 -2.43 15.38
#